data_AF-A0A925MBS5-F1
#
_entry.id   AF-A0A925MBS5-F1
#
_cell.length_a   1.000
_cell.length_b   1.000
_cell.length_c   1.000
_cell.angle_alpha   90.00
_cell.angle_beta   90.00
_cell.angle_gamma   90.00
#
_symmetry.space_group_name_H-M   'P 1'
#
loop_
_entity.id
_entity.type
_entity.pdbx_description
1 polymer ?
#
loop_
_entity_poly.entity_id
_entity_poly.type
_entity_poly.pdbx_seq_one_letter_code
_entity_poly.pdbx_strand_id
1 'polypeptide(L)'
;VASEPGSGPAIIPPPQANNLGGSAGADDGRSLAERLLDSERKEIVAAVDKSRGNIASAARTLGINRSTLYYRLRKHGLEHLLPTKVAVGTDDPGPAPSDPSAAT
;
A
#
# COMPACT_ATOMS: atom_id res chain seq x y z
N VAL A 1 -17.70 -68.71 23.89
CA VAL A 1 -18.26 -67.84 24.95
C VAL A 1 -17.27 -66.73 25.23
N ALA A 2 -17.79 -65.50 25.35
CA ALA A 2 -17.13 -64.24 25.67
C ALA A 2 -16.36 -63.57 24.51
N SER A 3 -16.44 -62.27 24.26
CA SER A 3 -17.37 -61.19 24.63
C SER A 3 -16.91 -59.99 23.80
N GLU A 4 -17.82 -59.35 23.09
CA GLU A 4 -17.61 -57.99 22.60
C GLU A 4 -17.53 -57.02 23.81
N PRO A 5 -16.71 -55.97 23.74
CA PRO A 5 -17.29 -54.67 24.05
C PRO A 5 -16.96 -53.61 22.99
N GLY A 6 -18.01 -52.90 22.61
CA GLY A 6 -17.98 -51.86 21.60
C GLY A 6 -17.14 -50.65 21.98
N SER A 7 -16.58 -50.02 20.96
CA SER A 7 -16.18 -48.62 20.96
C SER A 7 -16.64 -48.05 19.64
N GLY A 8 -17.81 -47.42 19.66
CA GLY A 8 -18.33 -46.69 18.51
C GLY A 8 -17.36 -45.57 18.13
N PRO A 9 -17.23 -45.24 16.83
CA PRO A 9 -16.33 -44.18 16.40
C PRO A 9 -16.82 -42.85 16.98
N ALA A 10 -15.95 -42.18 17.74
CA ALA A 10 -16.15 -40.80 18.13
C ALA A 10 -16.31 -39.96 16.86
N ILE A 11 -17.56 -39.55 16.59
CA ILE A 11 -17.90 -38.47 15.67
C ILE A 11 -17.23 -37.19 16.16
N ILE A 12 -16.02 -36.94 15.67
CA ILE A 12 -15.33 -35.67 15.84
C ILE A 12 -16.06 -34.66 14.94
N PRO A 13 -16.72 -33.62 15.47
CA PRO A 13 -17.31 -32.60 14.60
C PRO A 13 -16.17 -31.88 13.85
N PRO A 14 -16.34 -31.59 12.55
CA PRO A 14 -15.34 -30.83 11.81
C PRO A 14 -15.17 -29.43 12.42
N PRO A 15 -13.94 -28.89 12.45
CA PRO A 15 -13.73 -27.51 12.85
C PRO A 15 -14.49 -26.60 11.88
N GLN A 16 -15.46 -25.85 12.40
CA GLN A 16 -16.17 -24.86 11.62
C GLN A 16 -15.18 -23.83 11.10
N ALA A 17 -15.07 -23.73 9.77
CA ALA A 17 -14.30 -22.69 9.10
C ALA A 17 -14.94 -21.34 9.41
N ASN A 18 -14.41 -20.65 10.41
CA ASN A 18 -14.78 -19.29 10.70
C ASN A 18 -14.34 -18.42 9.51
N ASN A 19 -15.30 -18.06 8.66
CA ASN A 19 -15.11 -17.12 7.55
C ASN A 19 -14.88 -15.72 8.14
N LEU A 20 -13.66 -15.49 8.62
CA LEU A 20 -13.22 -14.21 9.16
C LEU A 20 -12.98 -13.22 8.01
N GLY A 21 -14.03 -12.47 7.69
CA GLY A 21 -13.92 -11.07 7.34
C GLY A 21 -13.11 -10.74 6.08
N GLY A 22 -13.53 -11.26 4.93
CA GLY A 22 -13.16 -10.71 3.63
C GLY A 22 -13.88 -9.38 3.39
N SER A 23 -13.36 -8.29 3.96
CA SER A 23 -13.76 -6.92 3.58
C SER A 23 -12.55 -6.00 3.60
N ALA A 24 -11.49 -6.40 2.90
CA ALA A 24 -10.35 -5.55 2.57
C ALA A 24 -10.35 -5.32 1.05
N GLY A 25 -11.32 -4.54 0.60
CA GLY A 25 -11.45 -4.19 -0.80
C GLY A 25 -12.85 -3.69 -1.06
N ALA A 26 -13.14 -2.48 -0.57
CA ALA A 26 -14.17 -1.66 -1.20
C ALA A 26 -13.77 -1.54 -2.68
N ASP A 27 -14.37 -2.39 -3.51
CA ASP A 27 -14.22 -2.38 -4.95
C ASP A 27 -15.04 -1.19 -5.46
N ASP A 28 -14.46 -0.01 -5.26
CA ASP A 28 -15.04 1.31 -5.51
C ASP A 28 -15.11 1.62 -7.02
N GLY A 29 -15.25 0.60 -7.87
CA GLY A 29 -15.14 0.71 -9.33
C GLY A 29 -13.74 1.08 -9.84
N ARG A 30 -12.73 1.14 -8.95
CA ARG A 30 -11.35 1.51 -9.30
C ARG A 30 -10.64 0.35 -9.98
N SER A 31 -9.87 0.67 -11.01
CA SER A 31 -9.11 -0.34 -11.75
C SER A 31 -8.08 -1.03 -10.84
N LEU A 32 -7.77 -2.31 -11.11
CA LEU A 32 -6.73 -3.05 -10.39
C LEU A 32 -5.42 -2.25 -10.33
N ALA A 33 -5.05 -1.59 -11.42
CA ALA A 33 -3.88 -0.72 -11.51
C ALA A 33 -3.90 0.40 -10.47
N GLU A 34 -5.03 1.08 -10.26
CA GLU A 34 -5.16 2.16 -9.30
C GLU A 34 -5.03 1.67 -7.86
N ARG A 35 -5.64 0.51 -7.56
CA ARG A 35 -5.55 -0.12 -6.23
C ARG A 35 -4.11 -0.51 -5.90
N LEU A 36 -3.37 -1.04 -6.87
CA LEU A 36 -1.95 -1.35 -6.71
C LEU A 36 -1.12 -0.08 -6.48
N LEU A 37 -1.38 0.99 -7.23
CA LEU A 37 -0.68 2.27 -7.06
C LEU A 37 -0.93 2.90 -5.68
N ASP A 38 -2.17 2.88 -5.19
CA ASP A 38 -2.52 3.37 -3.85
C ASP A 38 -1.87 2.53 -2.74
N SER A 39 -1.93 1.21 -2.87
CA SER A 39 -1.31 0.28 -1.92
C SER A 39 0.20 0.50 -1.86
N GLU A 40 0.85 0.62 -3.02
CA GLU A 40 2.27 0.90 -3.14
C GLU A 40 2.65 2.25 -2.53
N ARG A 41 1.86 3.30 -2.79
CA ARG A 41 2.05 4.63 -2.18
C ARG A 41 1.99 4.56 -0.65
N LYS A 42 0.97 3.87 -0.10
CA LYS A 42 0.79 3.72 1.35
C LYS A 42 1.96 2.98 1.99
N GLU A 43 2.43 1.92 1.35
CA GLU A 43 3.53 1.11 1.85
C GLU A 43 4.86 1.89 1.87
N ILE A 44 5.11 2.67 0.82
CA ILE A 44 6.25 3.59 0.76
C ILE A 44 6.21 4.62 1.90
N VAL A 45 5.06 5.30 2.08
CA VAL A 45 4.91 6.31 3.14
C VAL A 45 5.14 5.69 4.51
N ALA A 46 4.54 4.53 4.78
CA ALA A 46 4.71 3.82 6.04
C ALA A 46 6.18 3.42 6.30
N ALA A 47 6.90 2.97 5.27
CA ALA A 47 8.32 2.61 5.41
C ALA A 47 9.21 3.84 5.67
N VAL A 48 8.94 4.95 5.01
CA VAL A 48 9.67 6.21 5.21
C VAL A 48 9.41 6.79 6.59
N ASP A 49 8.16 6.77 7.05
CA ASP A 49 7.74 7.22 8.38
C ASP A 49 8.42 6.38 9.49
N LYS A 50 8.35 5.05 9.40
CA LYS A 50 9.06 4.13 10.31
C LYS A 50 10.57 4.38 10.34
N SER A 51 11.13 4.78 9.21
CA SER A 51 12.55 5.10 9.06
C SER A 51 12.90 6.55 9.42
N ARG A 52 11.93 7.35 9.89
CA ARG A 52 12.09 8.78 10.23
C ARG A 52 12.73 9.60 9.10
N GLY A 53 12.30 9.36 7.86
CA GLY A 53 12.84 10.05 6.68
C GLY A 53 14.17 9.48 6.16
N ASN A 54 14.70 8.41 6.77
CA ASN A 54 15.90 7.74 6.24
C ASN A 54 15.53 6.82 5.05
N ILE A 55 15.68 7.35 3.83
CA ILE A 55 15.38 6.64 2.58
C ILE A 55 16.19 5.35 2.43
N ALA A 56 17.43 5.30 2.91
CA ALA A 56 18.24 4.09 2.81
C ALA A 56 17.67 2.97 3.69
N SER A 57 17.24 3.30 4.91
CA SER A 57 16.55 2.36 5.79
C SER A 57 15.19 1.96 5.23
N ALA A 58 14.40 2.91 4.73
CA ALA A 58 13.10 2.63 4.14
C ALA A 58 13.20 1.68 2.93
N ALA A 59 14.17 1.90 2.04
CA ALA A 59 14.42 1.03 0.90
C ALA A 59 14.79 -0.40 1.33
N ARG A 60 15.62 -0.54 2.37
CA ARG A 60 15.97 -1.85 2.97
C ARG A 60 14.76 -2.53 3.57
N THR A 61 13.89 -1.80 4.27
CA THR A 61 12.64 -2.34 4.83
C THR A 61 11.68 -2.82 3.75
N LEU A 62 11.60 -2.11 2.63
CA LEU A 62 10.78 -2.49 1.47
C LEU A 62 11.43 -3.57 0.59
N GLY A 63 12.70 -3.94 0.85
CA GLY A 63 13.43 -4.92 0.04
C GLY A 63 13.77 -4.45 -1.38
N ILE A 64 13.78 -3.14 -1.63
CA ILE A 64 14.07 -2.56 -2.95
C ILE A 64 15.34 -1.73 -2.92
N ASN A 65 15.92 -1.50 -4.10
CA ASN A 65 17.08 -0.64 -4.22
C ASN A 65 16.71 0.83 -3.98
N ARG A 66 17.66 1.62 -3.47
CA ARG A 66 17.44 3.05 -3.17
C ARG A 66 16.98 3.83 -4.40
N SER A 67 17.59 3.58 -5.57
CA SER A 67 17.20 4.22 -6.84
C SER A 67 15.76 3.90 -7.25
N THR A 68 15.28 2.68 -6.98
CA THR A 68 13.89 2.28 -7.23
C THR A 68 12.94 3.04 -6.33
N LEU A 69 13.30 3.21 -5.05
CA LEU A 69 12.51 4.00 -4.11
C LEU A 69 12.42 5.47 -4.57
N TYR A 70 13.54 6.08 -4.96
CA TYR A 70 13.54 7.45 -5.53
C TYR A 70 12.59 7.60 -6.73
N TYR A 71 12.65 6.69 -7.69
CA TYR A 71 11.78 6.70 -8.86
C TYR A 71 10.31 6.61 -8.47
N ARG A 72 9.96 5.71 -7.54
CA ARG A 72 8.59 5.56 -7.06
C ARG A 72 8.10 6.78 -6.29
N LEU A 73 8.94 7.39 -5.45
CA LEU A 73 8.58 8.63 -4.76
C LEU A 73 8.24 9.73 -5.76
N ARG A 74 9.06 9.93 -6.80
CA ARG A 74 8.78 10.90 -7.86
C ARG A 74 7.50 10.58 -8.64
N LYS A 75 7.31 9.32 -9.02
CA LYS A 75 6.11 8.87 -9.75
C LYS A 75 4.81 9.09 -8.95
N HIS A 76 4.86 8.96 -7.63
CA HIS A 76 3.71 9.13 -6.74
C HIS A 76 3.59 10.55 -6.13
N GLY A 77 4.44 11.51 -6.54
CA GLY A 77 4.43 12.88 -5.99
C GLY A 77 4.87 12.97 -4.52
N LEU A 78 5.62 11.98 -4.04
CA LEU A 78 6.18 11.90 -2.68
C LEU A 78 7.60 12.48 -2.61
N GLU A 79 7.97 13.37 -3.51
CA GLU A 79 9.32 13.94 -3.59
C GLU A 79 9.69 14.76 -2.35
N HIS A 80 8.70 15.28 -1.63
CA HIS A 80 8.89 15.97 -0.34
C HIS A 80 9.46 15.06 0.76
N LEU A 81 9.31 13.74 0.63
CA LEU A 81 9.89 12.76 1.56
C LEU A 81 11.37 12.51 1.28
N LEU A 82 11.88 12.97 0.14
CA LEU A 82 13.29 12.82 -0.18
C LEU A 82 14.12 13.73 0.72
N PRO A 83 15.29 13.25 1.18
CA PRO A 83 16.25 14.07 1.90
C PRO A 83 16.87 15.02 0.89
N THR A 84 16.14 16.07 0.55
CA THR A 84 16.65 17.23 -0.14
C THR A 84 17.48 17.97 0.90
N LYS A 85 18.80 17.83 0.78
CA LYS A 85 19.70 18.80 1.39
C LYS A 85 19.25 20.16 0.86
N VAL A 86 18.62 20.94 1.73
CA VAL A 86 18.10 22.28 1.48
C VAL A 86 18.95 23.07 0.49
N ALA A 87 18.43 23.21 -0.72
CA ALA A 87 18.63 24.30 -1.66
C ALA A 87 17.30 24.37 -2.43
N VAL A 88 16.28 25.03 -1.87
CA VAL A 88 15.81 26.36 -2.29
C VAL A 88 15.78 26.57 -3.81
N GLY A 89 14.60 26.93 -4.32
CA GLY A 89 14.34 27.38 -5.69
C GLY A 89 13.25 26.56 -6.39
N THR A 90 11.96 26.84 -6.14
CA THR A 90 11.06 27.58 -7.08
C THR A 90 10.87 26.82 -8.39
N ASP A 91 9.72 26.18 -8.62
CA ASP A 91 8.65 26.74 -9.49
C ASP A 91 7.48 25.75 -9.51
N ASP A 92 6.37 26.09 -8.84
CA ASP A 92 5.03 25.58 -9.16
C ASP A 92 4.10 26.79 -9.13
N PRO A 93 3.88 27.48 -10.27
CA PRO A 93 2.61 28.11 -10.51
C PRO A 93 1.66 26.97 -10.86
N GLY A 94 0.91 26.51 -9.86
CA GLY A 94 -0.17 25.54 -10.04
C GLY A 94 -1.06 25.92 -11.23
N PRO A 95 -1.72 24.95 -11.87
CA PRO A 95 -2.50 25.21 -13.08
C PRO A 95 -3.60 26.23 -12.78
N ALA A 96 -3.42 27.46 -13.26
CA ALA A 96 -4.46 28.47 -13.20
C ALA A 96 -5.69 27.96 -13.99
N PRO A 97 -6.89 27.99 -13.40
CA PRO A 97 -8.09 27.51 -14.05
C PRO A 97 -8.53 28.44 -15.20
N SER A 98 -8.85 27.80 -16.33
CA SER A 98 -9.94 28.12 -17.27
C SER A 98 -10.11 29.55 -17.79
N ASP A 99 -9.91 29.68 -19.10
CA ASP A 99 -10.64 30.49 -20.11
C ASP A 99 -11.50 31.69 -19.63
N PRO A 100 -11.34 32.85 -20.29
CA PRO A 100 -12.49 33.31 -21.07
C PRO A 100 -12.10 33.85 -22.45
N SER A 101 -12.49 33.09 -23.47
CA SER A 101 -13.10 33.62 -24.71
C SER A 101 -13.85 34.94 -24.47
N ALA A 102 -13.26 36.08 -24.86
CA ALA A 102 -13.92 37.29 -25.36
C ALA A 102 -12.89 38.44 -25.51
N ALA A 103 -12.46 38.70 -26.75
CA ALA A 103 -12.23 40.05 -27.30
C ALA A 103 -11.57 39.96 -28.69
N THR A 104 -12.41 39.85 -29.73
CA THR A 104 -12.50 40.81 -30.85
C THR A 104 -13.17 40.19 -32.08
#